data_AF-A0A699XD55-F1
#
_entry.id   AF-A0A699XD55-F1
#
_cell.length_a   1.000
_cell.length_b   1.000
_cell.length_c   1.000
_cell.angle_alpha   90.00
_cell.angle_beta   90.00
_cell.angle_gamma   90.00
#
_symmetry.space_group_name_H-M   'P 1'
#
loop_
_entity.id
_entity.type
_entity.pdbx_description
1 polymer ?
#
loop_
_entity_poly.entity_id
_entity_poly.type
_entity_poly.pdbx_seq_one_letter_code
_entity_poly.pdbx_strand_id
1 'polypeptide(L)'
;IAISLSDLLLDSEAERAAHAVAIRARIQELYSQLGVRFPIYVMLTKLDLVPGFMEFFDALSKEERAQVWGMTFALDDGKQNDGKHA
;
A
#
# COMPACT_ATOMS: atom_id res chain seq x y z
N ILE A 1 0.41 -4.17 -5.87
CA ILE A 1 -0.90 -4.62 -5.33
C ILE A 1 -1.88 -3.47 -5.49
N ALA A 2 -3.04 -3.69 -6.08
CA ALA A 2 -4.09 -2.68 -6.17
C ALA A 2 -5.18 -3.00 -5.12
N ILE A 3 -5.57 -1.99 -4.34
CA ILE A 3 -6.62 -2.10 -3.32
C ILE A 3 -7.69 -1.06 -3.64
N SER A 4 -8.95 -1.44 -3.56
CA SER A 4 -10.05 -0.47 -3.70
C SER A 4 -10.11 0.38 -2.44
N LEU A 5 -10.18 1.70 -2.59
CA LEU A 5 -10.31 2.59 -1.43
C LEU A 5 -11.66 2.40 -0.72
N SER A 6 -12.71 2.08 -1.49
CA SER A 6 -14.02 1.72 -0.94
C SER A 6 -13.93 0.57 0.06
N ASP A 7 -13.21 -0.49 -0.30
CA ASP A 7 -13.14 -1.71 0.50
C ASP A 7 -12.37 -1.41 1.78
N LEU A 8 -11.26 -0.67 1.69
CA LEU A 8 -10.51 -0.24 2.87
C LEU A 8 -11.33 0.60 3.86
N LEU A 9 -12.20 1.49 3.36
CA LEU A 9 -13.03 2.37 4.18
C LEU A 9 -14.26 1.67 4.77
N LEU A 10 -14.87 0.75 4.03
CA LEU A 10 -16.12 0.09 4.40
C LEU A 10 -15.89 -1.19 5.22
N ASP A 11 -14.76 -1.86 5.02
CA ASP A 11 -14.41 -3.06 5.78
C ASP A 11 -14.35 -2.76 7.28
N SER A 12 -14.78 -3.72 8.09
CA SER A 12 -14.51 -3.71 9.52
C SER A 12 -13.00 -3.84 9.79
N GLU A 13 -12.58 -3.52 11.02
CA GLU A 13 -11.18 -3.70 11.42
C GLU A 13 -10.71 -5.16 11.27
N ALA A 14 -11.58 -6.12 11.57
CA ALA A 14 -11.28 -7.54 11.46
C ALA A 14 -11.08 -7.96 9.98
N GLU A 15 -11.92 -7.47 9.07
CA GLU A 15 -11.80 -7.73 7.63
C GLU A 15 -10.51 -7.12 7.06
N ARG A 16 -10.22 -5.87 7.42
CA ARG A 16 -8.94 -5.22 7.05
C ARG A 16 -7.73 -6.01 7.55
N ALA A 17 -7.76 -6.49 8.79
CA ALA A 17 -6.68 -7.28 9.36
C ALA A 17 -6.51 -8.63 8.61
N ALA A 18 -7.61 -9.30 8.30
CA ALA A 18 -7.59 -10.55 7.52
C ALA A 18 -7.01 -10.32 6.12
N HIS A 19 -7.41 -9.24 5.44
CA HIS A 19 -6.85 -8.85 4.14
C HIS A 19 -5.34 -8.60 4.22
N ALA A 20 -4.87 -7.87 5.24
CA ALA A 20 -3.45 -7.61 5.44
C ALA A 20 -2.64 -8.90 5.66
N VAL A 21 -3.17 -9.84 6.47
CA VAL A 21 -2.54 -11.15 6.71
C VAL A 21 -2.44 -11.95 5.41
N ALA A 22 -3.51 -12.01 4.62
CA ALA A 22 -3.53 -12.73 3.35
C ALA A 22 -2.51 -12.16 2.35
N ILE A 23 -2.47 -10.82 2.22
CA ILE A 23 -1.50 -10.13 1.36
C ILE A 23 -0.07 -10.45 1.81
N ARG A 24 0.21 -10.35 3.12
CA ARG A 24 1.53 -10.65 3.68
C ARG A 24 1.95 -12.09 3.39
N ALA A 25 1.06 -13.06 3.55
CA ALA A 25 1.36 -14.47 3.29
C ALA A 25 1.79 -14.69 1.83
N ARG A 26 1.06 -14.09 0.86
CA ARG A 26 1.40 -14.18 -0.56
C ARG A 26 2.72 -13.50 -0.90
N ILE A 27 3.02 -12.36 -0.28
CA ILE A 27 4.34 -11.70 -0.46
C ILE A 27 5.47 -12.59 0.06
N GLN A 28 5.31 -13.19 1.24
CA GLN A 28 6.34 -14.07 1.82
C GLN A 28 6.58 -15.31 0.96
N GLU A 29 5.52 -15.88 0.39
CA GLU A 29 5.64 -16.99 -0.57
C GLU A 29 6.44 -16.57 -1.81
N LEU A 30 6.18 -15.38 -2.37
CA LEU A 30 6.94 -14.86 -3.51
C LEU A 30 8.41 -14.64 -3.15
N TYR A 31 8.73 -14.10 -1.97
CA TYR A 31 10.11 -13.97 -1.51
C TYR A 31 10.80 -15.33 -1.38
N SER A 32 10.11 -16.33 -0.84
CA SER A 32 10.62 -17.69 -0.69
C SER A 32 10.93 -18.34 -2.05
N GLN A 33 10.02 -18.19 -3.01
CA GLN A 33 10.17 -18.80 -4.35
C GLN A 33 11.21 -18.08 -5.22
N LEU A 34 11.28 -16.76 -5.15
CA LEU A 34 12.18 -15.96 -5.99
C LEU A 34 13.56 -15.73 -5.37
N GLY A 35 13.71 -15.98 -4.05
CA GLY A 35 14.99 -15.84 -3.34
C GLY A 35 15.47 -14.39 -3.16
N VAL A 36 14.63 -13.40 -3.47
CA VAL A 36 14.97 -11.97 -3.41
C VAL A 36 13.86 -11.18 -2.73
N ARG A 37 14.24 -10.18 -1.93
CA ARG A 37 13.32 -9.15 -1.46
C ARG A 37 13.19 -8.08 -2.53
N PHE A 38 11.97 -7.80 -2.97
CA PHE A 38 11.68 -6.79 -3.99
C PHE A 38 10.74 -5.71 -3.43
N PRO A 39 10.83 -4.47 -3.94
CA PRO A 39 9.95 -3.39 -3.50
C PRO A 39 8.48 -3.75 -3.78
N ILE A 40 7.62 -3.52 -2.78
CA ILE A 40 6.18 -3.69 -2.90
C ILE A 40 5.51 -2.34 -3.08
N TYR A 41 4.83 -2.15 -4.19
CA TYR A 41 4.00 -0.97 -4.44
C TYR A 41 2.53 -1.28 -4.15
N VAL A 42 1.90 -0.44 -3.34
CA VAL A 42 0.46 -0.47 -3.07
C VAL A 42 -0.17 0.71 -3.79
N MET A 43 -1.16 0.43 -4.64
CA MET A 43 -1.92 1.42 -5.37
C MET A 43 -3.35 1.40 -4.87
N LEU A 44 -3.84 2.55 -4.42
CA LEU A 44 -5.24 2.74 -4.10
C LEU A 44 -6.00 3.08 -5.37
N THR A 45 -7.14 2.43 -5.57
CA THR A 45 -7.96 2.55 -6.78
C THR A 45 -9.41 2.84 -6.41
N LYS A 46 -10.23 3.22 -7.39
CA LYS A 46 -11.64 3.57 -7.23
C LYS A 46 -11.87 4.72 -6.24
N LEU A 47 -11.02 5.74 -6.28
CA LEU A 47 -11.17 6.90 -5.40
C LEU A 47 -12.44 7.70 -5.72
N ASP A 48 -12.98 7.55 -6.93
CA ASP A 48 -14.29 8.06 -7.35
C ASP A 48 -15.47 7.53 -6.54
N LEU A 49 -15.32 6.36 -5.89
CA LEU A 49 -16.35 5.79 -5.02
C LEU A 49 -16.36 6.40 -3.61
N VAL A 50 -15.39 7.26 -3.29
CA VAL A 50 -15.34 7.94 -2.01
C VAL A 50 -16.17 9.23 -2.08
N PRO A 51 -17.23 9.37 -1.27
CA PRO A 51 -18.03 10.58 -1.25
C PRO A 51 -17.16 11.82 -0.96
N GLY A 52 -17.31 12.88 -1.77
CA GLY A 52 -16.54 14.12 -1.61
C GLY A 52 -15.16 14.11 -2.27
N PHE A 53 -14.71 12.98 -2.84
CA PHE A 53 -13.40 12.91 -3.47
C PHE A 53 -13.32 13.81 -4.71
N MET A 54 -14.27 13.69 -5.63
CA MET A 54 -14.25 14.47 -6.87
C MET A 54 -14.36 15.96 -6.59
N GLU A 55 -15.20 16.36 -5.64
CA GLU A 55 -15.41 17.75 -5.23
C GLU A 55 -14.15 18.36 -4.59
N PHE A 56 -13.41 17.58 -3.79
CA PHE A 56 -12.15 18.04 -3.21
C PHE A 56 -11.09 18.33 -4.27
N PHE A 57 -11.04 17.53 -5.34
CA PHE A 57 -10.06 17.64 -6.41
C PHE A 57 -10.53 18.49 -7.61
N ASP A 58 -11.75 19.02 -7.58
CA ASP A 58 -12.33 19.77 -8.70
C ASP A 58 -11.56 21.06 -8.99
N ALA A 59 -11.09 21.74 -7.94
CA ALA A 59 -10.31 22.97 -8.03
C ALA A 59 -8.88 22.76 -8.60
N LEU A 60 -8.40 21.53 -8.72
CA LEU A 60 -7.06 21.26 -9.25
C LEU A 60 -7.03 21.33 -10.78
N SER A 61 -5.98 21.94 -11.30
CA SER A 61 -5.59 21.90 -12.71
C SER A 61 -5.22 20.47 -13.14
N LYS A 62 -5.14 20.26 -14.46
CA LYS A 62 -4.75 18.95 -15.03
C LYS A 62 -3.35 18.53 -14.58
N GLU A 63 -2.44 19.49 -14.50
CA GLU A 63 -1.06 19.31 -14.08
C GLU A 63 -0.99 18.93 -12.59
N GLU A 64 -1.78 19.58 -11.74
CA GLU A 64 -1.87 19.25 -10.32
C GLU A 64 -2.47 17.86 -10.09
N ARG A 65 -3.46 17.44 -10.89
CA ARG A 65 -4.01 16.08 -10.80
C ARG A 65 -3.01 15.01 -11.26
N ALA A 66 -2.08 15.33 -12.15
CA ALA A 66 -1.10 14.40 -12.71
C ALA A 66 0.09 14.10 -11.77
N GLN A 67 0.20 14.79 -10.63
CA GLN A 67 1.28 14.56 -9.67
C GLN A 67 1.18 13.18 -8.99
N VAL A 68 2.27 12.76 -8.36
CA VAL A 68 2.27 11.55 -7.53
C VAL A 68 1.57 11.86 -6.21
N TRP A 69 0.40 11.24 -6.03
CA TRP A 69 -0.35 11.30 -4.79
C TRP A 69 0.03 10.12 -3.89
N GLY A 70 1.02 10.31 -3.02
CA GLY A 70 1.44 9.28 -2.08
C GLY A 70 2.83 9.49 -1.52
N MET A 71 3.35 8.44 -0.87
CA MET A 71 4.70 8.38 -0.33
C MET A 71 5.33 7.03 -0.66
N THR A 72 6.63 7.04 -0.94
CA THR A 72 7.43 5.81 -0.99
C THR A 72 8.15 5.67 0.33
N PHE A 73 7.99 4.53 0.99
CA PHE A 73 8.77 4.22 2.18
C PHE A 73 10.18 3.81 1.79
N ALA A 74 11.16 4.22 2.59
CA ALA A 74 12.52 3.71 2.43
C ALA A 74 12.49 2.18 2.51
N LEU A 75 13.21 1.53 1.59
CA LEU A 75 13.37 0.08 1.66
C LEU A 75 14.23 -0.22 2.88
N ASP A 76 13.81 -1.22 3.66
CA ASP A 76 14.67 -1.79 4.68
C ASP A 76 15.81 -2.52 3.96
N ASP A 77 17.02 -1.97 4.06
CA ASP A 77 18.24 -2.47 3.39
C ASP A 77 18.66 -3.88 3.84
N GLY A 78 17.84 -4.55 4.65
CA GLY A 78 18.12 -5.88 5.16
C GLY A 78 19.29 -5.91 6.14
N LYS A 79 19.77 -4.75 6.58
CA LYS A 79 20.66 -4.65 7.74
C LYS A 79 19.82 -4.89 8.98
N GLN A 80 19.59 -6.18 9.24
CA GLN A 80 19.40 -6.68 10.59
C GLN A 80 20.43 -5.94 11.46
N ASN A 81 19.96 -5.15 12.42
CA ASN A 81 20.81 -4.77 13.54
C ASN A 81 21.15 -6.08 14.24
N ASP A 82 22.24 -6.72 13.81
CA ASP A 82 22.99 -7.68 14.59
C ASP A 82 23.59 -6.91 15.75
N GLY A 83 22.74 -6.57 16.73
CA GLY A 83 23.16 -6.29 18.09
C GLY A 83 23.71 -7.58 18.69
N LYS A 84 24.94 -7.94 18.29
CA LYS A 84 25.75 -8.95 18.97
C LYS A 84 26.10 -8.47 20.37
N HIS A 85 25.83 -9.37 21.33
CA HIS A 85 26.61 -9.64 22.54
C HIS A 85 26.97 -8.46 23.47
N ALA A 86 26.28 -8.38 24.61
CA ALA A 86 26.87 -8.53 25.94
C ALA A 86 25.77 -8.87 26.96
#